data_AF-A0A1Q7ZL98-F1
#
_entry.id   AF-A0A1Q7ZL98-F1
#
_cell.length_a   1.000
_cell.length_b   1.000
_cell.length_c   1.000
_cell.angle_alpha   90.00
_cell.angle_beta   90.00
_cell.angle_gamma   90.00
#
_symmetry.space_group_name_H-M   'P 1'
#
loop_
_entity.id
_entity.type
_entity.pdbx_description
1 polymer ?
#
loop_
_entity_poly.entity_id
_entity_poly.type
_entity_poly.pdbx_seq_one_letter_code
_entity_poly.pdbx_strand_id
1 'polypeptide(L)'
;MQLQFDQKVDSAITRSVRATLRFYNELRKQAAARGEPGRPPSFETFSTMAAGLMDASKQVDLDRLKNLSMRELFERTWAQKLLNYSTKRSLKDAYETLTKRF
;
A
#
# COMPACT_ATOMS: atom_id res chain seq x y z
N MET A 1 20.53 -8.81 9.67
CA MET A 1 19.14 -9.11 10.06
C MET A 1 18.23 -7.89 9.91
N GLN A 2 18.58 -6.73 10.47
CA GLN A 2 17.77 -5.50 10.37
C GLN A 2 17.58 -4.98 8.93
N LEU A 3 18.63 -4.96 8.11
CA LEU A 3 18.55 -4.55 6.70
C LEU A 3 17.61 -5.44 5.85
N GLN A 4 17.53 -6.73 6.19
CA GLN A 4 16.61 -7.68 5.54
C GLN A 4 15.15 -7.39 5.92
N PHE A 5 14.91 -7.00 7.17
CA PHE A 5 13.59 -6.56 7.63
C PHE A 5 13.16 -5.26 6.94
N ASP A 6 14.05 -4.27 6.87
CA ASP A 6 13.77 -3.00 6.21
C ASP A 6 13.37 -3.20 4.75
N GLN A 7 14.12 -4.02 4.00
CA GLN A 7 13.81 -4.36 2.61
C GLN A 7 12.47 -5.10 2.47
N LYS A 8 12.17 -6.01 3.39
CA LYS A 8 10.92 -6.78 3.38
C LYS A 8 9.72 -5.87 3.63
N VAL A 9 9.82 -4.98 4.62
CA VAL A 9 8.79 -3.99 4.94
C VAL A 9 8.59 -3.01 3.77
N ASP A 10 9.67 -2.46 3.21
CA ASP A 10 9.60 -1.58 2.04
C ASP A 10 8.91 -2.28 0.86
N SER A 11 9.23 -3.55 0.64
CA SER A 11 8.63 -4.36 -0.42
C SER A 11 7.14 -4.65 -0.17
N ALA A 12 6.73 -4.88 1.07
CA ALA A 12 5.33 -5.07 1.45
C ALA A 12 4.50 -3.79 1.25
N ILE A 13 5.02 -2.65 1.72
CA ILE A 13 4.40 -1.33 1.54
C ILE A 13 4.27 -1.01 0.05
N THR A 14 5.35 -1.14 -0.72
CA THR A 14 5.34 -0.86 -2.16
C THR A 14 4.35 -1.74 -2.92
N ARG A 15 4.27 -3.03 -2.58
CA ARG A 15 3.29 -3.94 -3.18
C ARG A 15 1.85 -3.53 -2.87
N SER A 16 1.57 -3.08 -1.65
CA SER A 16 0.24 -2.65 -1.23
C SER A 16 -0.22 -1.39 -1.98
N VAL A 17 0.68 -0.40 -2.16
CA VAL A 17 0.39 0.79 -2.99
C VAL A 17 0.10 0.40 -4.44
N ARG A 18 0.95 -0.46 -5.04
CA ARG A 18 0.76 -0.92 -6.42
C ARG A 18 -0.52 -1.73 -6.60
N ALA A 19 -0.88 -2.57 -5.62
CA ALA A 19 -2.12 -3.32 -5.63
C ALA A 19 -3.34 -2.40 -5.60
N THR A 20 -3.30 -1.35 -4.76
CA THR A 20 -4.34 -0.31 -4.70
C THR A 20 -4.51 0.39 -6.05
N LEU A 21 -3.39 0.81 -6.66
CA LEU A 21 -3.40 1.42 -8.00
C LEU A 21 -4.00 0.49 -9.06
N ARG A 22 -3.64 -0.80 -9.05
CA ARG A 22 -4.18 -1.79 -9.99
C ARG A 22 -5.69 -1.97 -9.81
N PHE A 23 -6.15 -2.09 -8.56
CA PHE A 23 -7.57 -2.23 -8.24
C PHE A 23 -8.42 -1.09 -8.84
N TYR A 24 -8.04 0.16 -8.59
CA TYR A 24 -8.80 1.30 -9.12
C TYR A 24 -8.68 1.45 -10.65
N ASN A 25 -7.54 1.08 -11.24
CA ASN A 25 -7.45 1.02 -12.71
C ASN A 25 -8.40 -0.03 -13.30
N GLU A 26 -8.62 -1.14 -12.60
CA GLU A 26 -9.54 -2.18 -13.05
C GLU A 26 -11.00 -1.73 -12.91
N LEU A 27 -11.35 -1.06 -11.80
CA LEU A 27 -12.66 -0.41 -11.65
C LEU A 27 -12.92 0.61 -12.77
N ARG A 28 -11.92 1.44 -13.11
CA ARG A 28 -12.02 2.39 -14.23
C ARG A 28 -12.33 1.69 -15.56
N LYS A 29 -11.62 0.60 -15.87
CA LYS A 29 -11.84 -0.16 -17.11
C LYS A 29 -13.24 -0.77 -17.15
N GLN A 30 -13.73 -1.29 -16.03
CA GLN A 30 -15.08 -1.84 -15.93
C GLN A 30 -16.15 -0.77 -16.17
N ALA A 31 -16.00 0.42 -15.58
CA ALA A 31 -16.90 1.55 -15.84
C ALA A 31 -16.88 1.96 -17.32
N ALA A 32 -15.68 2.08 -17.92
CA ALA A 32 -15.52 2.39 -19.34
C ALA A 32 -16.18 1.34 -20.25
N ALA A 33 -16.07 0.05 -19.92
CA ALA A 33 -16.73 -1.03 -20.66
C ALA A 33 -18.26 -0.97 -20.59
N ARG A 34 -18.82 -0.35 -19.54
CA ARG A 34 -20.27 -0.11 -19.37
C ARG A 34 -20.73 1.22 -19.97
N GLY A 35 -19.82 2.03 -20.51
CA GLY A 35 -20.13 3.39 -20.97
C GLY A 35 -20.42 4.37 -19.84
N GLU A 36 -20.06 4.03 -18.59
CA GLU A 36 -20.25 4.89 -17.43
C GLU A 36 -19.09 5.87 -17.29
N PRO A 37 -19.34 7.15 -16.95
CA PRO A 37 -18.27 8.09 -16.63
C PRO A 37 -17.60 7.67 -15.33
N GLY A 38 -16.42 7.06 -15.44
CA GLY A 38 -15.59 6.72 -14.29
C GLY A 38 -15.07 7.99 -13.61
N ARG A 39 -15.22 8.10 -12.29
CA ARG A 39 -14.56 9.14 -11.50
C ARG A 39 -13.46 8.53 -10.64
N PRO A 40 -12.30 9.18 -10.50
CA PRO A 40 -11.28 8.71 -9.60
C PRO A 40 -11.79 8.76 -8.14
N PRO A 41 -11.33 7.84 -7.27
CA PRO A 41 -11.56 7.99 -5.83
C PRO A 41 -10.89 9.28 -5.33
N SER A 42 -11.29 9.77 -4.15
CA SER A 42 -10.51 10.81 -3.47
C SER A 42 -9.15 10.25 -3.02
N PHE A 43 -8.19 11.14 -2.76
CA PHE A 43 -6.89 10.74 -2.21
C PHE A 43 -7.02 10.04 -0.86
N GLU A 44 -7.97 10.48 -0.03
CA GLU A 44 -8.27 9.87 1.27
C GLU A 44 -8.77 8.43 1.08
N THR A 45 -9.77 8.21 0.21
CA THR A 45 -10.29 6.88 -0.09
C THR A 45 -9.22 5.95 -0.67
N PHE A 46 -8.36 6.47 -1.55
CA PHE A 46 -7.22 5.73 -2.08
C PHE A 46 -6.23 5.35 -0.96
N SER A 47 -5.88 6.30 -0.10
CA SER A 47 -4.91 6.11 0.98
C SER A 47 -5.42 5.13 2.04
N THR A 48 -6.70 5.21 2.40
CA THR A 48 -7.35 4.27 3.33
C THR A 48 -7.32 2.85 2.79
N MET A 49 -7.62 2.65 1.51
CA MET A 49 -7.51 1.32 0.88
C MET A 49 -6.07 0.80 0.90
N ALA A 50 -5.10 1.66 0.57
CA ALA A 50 -3.69 1.28 0.60
C ALA A 50 -3.22 0.92 2.01
N ALA A 51 -3.65 1.67 3.03
CA ALA A 51 -3.39 1.36 4.43
C ALA A 51 -3.98 0.01 4.84
N GLY A 52 -5.23 -0.28 4.45
CA GLY A 52 -5.84 -1.59 4.72
C GLY A 52 -5.06 -2.76 4.10
N LEU A 53 -4.56 -2.61 2.87
CA LEU A 53 -3.71 -3.63 2.24
C LEU A 53 -2.33 -3.76 2.92
N MET A 54 -1.77 -2.64 3.34
CA MET A 54 -0.53 -2.61 4.13
C MET A 54 -0.71 -3.39 5.43
N ASP A 55 -1.77 -3.11 6.19
CA ASP A 55 -2.05 -3.77 7.46
C ASP A 55 -2.33 -5.27 7.28
N ALA A 56 -3.07 -5.66 6.24
CA ALA A 56 -3.26 -7.06 5.90
C ALA A 56 -1.90 -7.75 5.61
N SER A 57 -1.03 -7.10 4.83
CA SER A 57 0.31 -7.63 4.57
C SER A 57 1.17 -7.70 5.83
N LYS A 58 1.05 -6.72 6.74
CA LYS A 58 1.74 -6.70 8.04
C LYS A 58 1.35 -7.92 8.88
N GLN A 59 0.04 -8.21 8.98
CA GLN A 59 -0.46 -9.33 9.79
C GLN A 59 0.05 -10.68 9.27
N VAL A 60 0.01 -10.90 7.96
CA VAL A 60 0.55 -12.13 7.36
C VAL A 60 2.04 -12.34 7.68
N ASP A 61 2.81 -11.25 7.72
CA ASP A 61 4.24 -11.32 8.08
C ASP A 61 4.45 -11.53 9.58
N LEU A 62 3.63 -10.93 10.44
CA LEU A 62 3.65 -11.13 11.89
C LEU A 62 3.29 -12.56 12.28
N ASP A 63 2.29 -13.17 11.65
CA ASP A 63 1.85 -14.54 11.94
C ASP A 63 2.95 -15.57 11.64
N ARG A 64 3.87 -15.25 10.73
CA ARG A 64 5.04 -16.08 10.41
C ARG A 64 6.16 -15.94 11.45
N LEU A 65 6.17 -14.88 12.25
CA LEU A 65 7.19 -14.62 13.26
C LEU A 65 6.78 -15.26 14.59
N LYS A 66 7.45 -16.35 14.96
CA LYS A 66 7.21 -17.09 16.21
C LYS A 66 7.89 -16.47 17.44
N ASN A 67 8.90 -15.61 17.25
CA ASN A 67 9.68 -15.01 18.33
C ASN A 67 9.17 -13.60 18.64
N LEU A 68 8.86 -13.33 19.91
CA LEU A 68 8.35 -12.04 20.39
C LEU A 68 9.30 -10.86 20.06
N SER A 69 10.61 -11.01 20.27
CA SER A 69 11.57 -9.92 20.01
C SER A 69 11.67 -9.58 18.53
N MET A 70 11.48 -10.56 17.65
CA MET A 70 11.44 -10.36 16.19
C MET A 70 10.13 -9.68 15.76
N ARG A 71 9.01 -9.96 16.44
CA ARG A 71 7.72 -9.29 16.21
C ARG A 71 7.82 -7.82 16.60
N GLU A 72 8.32 -7.51 17.80
CA GLU A 72 8.50 -6.14 18.28
C GLU A 72 9.42 -5.33 17.35
N LEU A 73 10.54 -5.91 16.92
CA LEU A 73 11.44 -5.28 15.96
C LEU A 73 10.73 -5.00 14.62
N PHE A 74 9.97 -5.97 14.11
CA PHE A 74 9.22 -5.82 12.87
C PHE A 74 8.17 -4.70 12.97
N GLU A 75 7.41 -4.64 14.06
CA GLU A 75 6.40 -3.60 14.26
C GLU A 75 7.01 -2.21 14.35
N ARG A 76 8.15 -2.08 15.04
CA ARG A 76 8.88 -0.82 15.12
C ARG A 76 9.39 -0.38 13.75
N THR A 77 10.02 -1.29 12.99
CA THR A 77 10.48 -1.01 11.64
C THR A 77 9.31 -0.59 10.75
N TRP A 78 8.17 -1.30 10.83
CA TRP A 78 6.96 -0.98 10.08
C TRP A 78 6.47 0.45 10.36
N ALA A 79 6.30 0.80 11.63
CA ALA A 79 5.86 2.13 12.03
C ALA A 79 6.80 3.23 11.51
N GLN A 80 8.11 3.02 11.59
CA GLN A 80 9.10 3.95 11.05
C GLN A 80 8.97 4.09 9.53
N LYS A 81 8.83 2.99 8.79
CA LYS A 81 8.71 3.01 7.33
C LYS A 81 7.43 3.68 6.84
N LEU A 82 6.30 3.56 7.55
CA LEU A 82 5.07 4.28 7.22
C LEU A 82 5.21 5.80 7.36
N LEU A 83 5.98 6.24 8.35
CA LEU A 83 6.20 7.68 8.59
C LEU A 83 7.19 8.29 7.59
N ASN A 84 8.01 7.48 6.92
CA ASN A 84 9.01 7.94 5.98
C ASN A 84 8.40 8.69 4.79
N TYR A 85 9.11 9.76 4.39
CA TYR A 85 8.74 10.59 3.24
C TYR A 85 8.59 9.78 1.95
N SER A 86 9.43 8.77 1.73
CA SER A 86 9.37 7.91 0.54
C SER A 86 8.03 7.17 0.41
N THR A 87 7.48 6.67 1.52
CA THR A 87 6.19 5.98 1.55
C THR A 87 5.04 6.94 1.25
N LYS A 88 5.03 8.11 1.91
CA LYS A 88 4.04 9.17 1.66
C LYS A 88 4.07 9.67 0.22
N ARG A 89 5.28 9.88 -0.31
CA ARG A 89 5.49 10.27 -1.72
C ARG A 89 5.01 9.18 -2.67
N SER A 90 5.32 7.91 -2.40
CA SER A 90 4.88 6.79 -3.24
C SER A 90 3.36 6.68 -3.32
N LEU A 91 2.64 6.92 -2.21
CA LEU A 91 1.18 6.97 -2.20
C LEU A 91 0.64 8.11 -3.06
N LYS A 92 1.23 9.31 -2.92
CA LYS A 92 0.85 10.48 -3.70
C LYS A 92 1.11 10.27 -5.21
N ASP A 93 2.30 9.82 -5.57
CA ASP A 93 2.69 9.58 -6.97
C ASP A 93 1.81 8.52 -7.63
N ALA A 94 1.45 7.46 -6.89
CA ALA A 94 0.51 6.44 -7.37
C ALA A 94 -0.89 7.00 -7.58
N TYR A 95 -1.38 7.83 -6.66
CA TYR A 95 -2.67 8.49 -6.78
C TYR A 95 -2.70 9.47 -7.97
N GLU A 96 -1.67 10.29 -8.14
CA GLU A 96 -1.57 11.20 -9.30
C GLU A 96 -1.53 10.43 -10.63
N THR A 97 -0.85 9.28 -10.64
CA THR A 97 -0.86 8.39 -11.81
C THR A 97 -2.25 7.84 -12.11
N LEU A 98 -3.02 7.53 -11.06
CA LEU A 98 -4.40 7.07 -11.19
C LEU A 98 -5.28 8.18 -11.76
N THR A 99 -5.26 9.37 -11.17
CA THR A 99 -6.14 10.49 -11.57
C THR A 99 -5.88 10.96 -12.99
N LYS A 100 -4.63 10.96 -13.47
CA LYS A 100 -4.29 11.28 -14.87
C LYS A 100 -4.87 10.31 -15.90
N ARG A 101 -5.31 9.12 -15.47
CA ARG A 101 -5.87 8.07 -16.35
C ARG A 101 -7.39 8.02 -16.32
N PHE A 102 -8.03 8.61 -15.32
CA PHE A 102 -9.48 8.80 -15.31
C PHE A 102 -9.85 9.96 -16.23
#